data_AF-A0A145Q4E3-F1
#
_entry.id   AF-A0A145Q4E3-F1
#
_cell.length_a   1.000
_cell.length_b   1.000
_cell.length_c   1.000
_cell.angle_alpha   90.00
_cell.angle_beta   90.00
_cell.angle_gamma   90.00
#
_symmetry.space_group_name_H-M   'P 1'
#
loop_
_entity.id
_entity.type
_entity.pdbx_description
1 polymer ?
#
loop_
_entity_poly.entity_id
_entity_poly.type
_entity_poly.pdbx_seq_one_letter_code
_entity_poly.pdbx_strand_id
1 'polypeptide(L)'
;MAVALRLVLVPEDRYEPLALALATSTSAVHRSVARLQHAGICGAGSRTVLDSSLHEFLVYGARYAFPAVHGPERTGLPTAGAHPEIATVFGDGEPIRSLVWPMEGGPARGETLVPLFNGVTKVAARDGRLHKMLACVDAIRVGSTRQRGTASELLQHLIATRLQ
;
A
#
# COMPACT_ATOMS: atom_id res chain seq x y z
N MET A 1 -6.78 4.07 -3.74
CA MET A 1 -5.49 3.37 -3.66
C MET A 1 -5.63 1.93 -3.19
N ALA A 2 -5.93 1.63 -1.91
CA ALA A 2 -6.05 0.24 -1.42
C ALA A 2 -7.04 -0.63 -2.23
N VAL A 3 -8.18 -0.05 -2.64
CA VAL A 3 -9.14 -0.68 -3.57
C VAL A 3 -8.51 -1.04 -4.91
N ALA A 4 -7.69 -0.15 -5.49
CA ALA A 4 -7.03 -0.42 -6.76
C ALA A 4 -5.97 -1.53 -6.61
N LEU A 5 -5.15 -1.47 -5.55
CA LEU A 5 -4.16 -2.52 -5.26
C LEU A 5 -4.82 -3.90 -5.08
N ARG A 6 -5.95 -3.97 -4.38
CA ARG A 6 -6.69 -5.23 -4.23
C ARG A 6 -7.28 -5.71 -5.56
N LEU A 7 -7.82 -4.82 -6.38
CA LEU A 7 -8.32 -5.17 -7.72
C LEU A 7 -7.21 -5.57 -8.70
N VAL A 8 -5.96 -5.14 -8.49
CA VAL A 8 -4.81 -5.67 -9.25
C VAL A 8 -4.53 -7.12 -8.86
N LEU A 9 -4.57 -7.42 -7.56
CA LEU A 9 -4.31 -8.77 -7.03
C LEU A 9 -5.45 -9.77 -7.30
N VAL A 10 -6.69 -9.30 -7.26
CA VAL A 10 -7.92 -10.12 -7.37
C VAL A 10 -8.96 -9.34 -8.20
N PRO A 11 -8.82 -9.29 -9.54
CA PRO A 11 -9.69 -8.49 -10.42
C PRO A 11 -11.18 -8.87 -10.39
N GLU A 12 -11.48 -10.12 -10.07
CA GLU A 12 -12.82 -10.69 -10.00
C GLU A 12 -13.61 -10.30 -8.75
N ASP A 13 -12.93 -9.77 -7.72
CA ASP A 13 -13.56 -9.39 -6.45
C ASP A 13 -14.73 -8.46 -6.72
N ARG A 14 -15.94 -8.87 -6.34
CA ARG A 14 -17.13 -8.01 -6.37
C ARG A 14 -17.12 -7.06 -5.17
N TYR A 15 -18.02 -6.08 -5.13
CA TYR A 15 -18.01 -5.04 -4.10
C TYR A 15 -18.00 -5.55 -2.66
N GLU A 16 -18.77 -6.61 -2.37
CA GLU A 16 -18.83 -7.23 -1.04
C GLU A 16 -17.52 -7.98 -0.67
N PRO A 17 -17.03 -8.94 -1.47
CA PRO A 17 -15.71 -9.55 -1.25
C PRO A 17 -14.58 -8.53 -1.12
N LEU A 18 -14.58 -7.49 -1.97
CA LEU A 18 -13.59 -6.42 -1.94
C LEU A 18 -13.62 -5.61 -0.64
N ALA A 19 -14.83 -5.31 -0.13
CA ALA A 19 -15.01 -4.62 1.13
C ALA A 19 -14.51 -5.48 2.31
N LEU A 20 -14.87 -6.77 2.30
CA LEU A 20 -14.39 -7.73 3.29
C LEU A 20 -12.86 -7.84 3.26
N ALA A 21 -12.26 -7.99 2.07
CA ALA A 21 -10.82 -8.09 1.83
C ALA A 21 -10.04 -6.82 2.18
N LEU A 22 -10.71 -5.67 2.31
CA LEU A 22 -10.12 -4.40 2.77
C LEU A 22 -10.54 -3.99 4.19
N ALA A 23 -11.34 -4.81 4.88
CA ALA A 23 -11.86 -4.51 6.22
C ALA A 23 -12.55 -3.14 6.26
N THR A 24 -13.36 -2.86 5.24
CA THR A 24 -14.10 -1.61 5.06
C THR A 24 -15.54 -1.91 4.66
N SER A 25 -16.36 -0.88 4.45
CA SER A 25 -17.75 -1.05 4.03
C SER A 25 -17.90 -1.08 2.51
N THR A 26 -18.93 -1.78 2.03
CA THR A 26 -19.29 -1.84 0.60
C THR A 26 -19.50 -0.44 0.02
N SER A 27 -20.12 0.47 0.77
CA SER A 27 -20.30 1.86 0.32
C SER A 27 -18.97 2.62 0.18
N ALA A 28 -17.99 2.36 1.03
CA ALA A 28 -16.64 2.93 0.90
C ALA A 28 -15.92 2.40 -0.35
N VAL A 29 -16.11 1.12 -0.69
CA VAL A 29 -15.61 0.54 -1.94
C VAL A 29 -16.28 1.18 -3.15
N HIS A 30 -17.61 1.30 -3.19
CA HIS A 30 -18.32 1.97 -4.28
C HIS A 30 -17.81 3.38 -4.53
N ARG A 31 -17.69 4.21 -3.48
CA ARG A 31 -17.14 5.57 -3.60
C ARG A 31 -15.70 5.58 -4.08
N SER A 32 -14.91 4.58 -3.67
CA SER A 32 -13.52 4.47 -4.10
C SER A 32 -13.40 4.07 -5.57
N VAL A 33 -14.19 3.10 -6.03
CA VAL A 33 -14.25 2.71 -7.45
C VAL A 33 -14.69 3.89 -8.32
N ALA A 34 -15.73 4.62 -7.92
CA ALA A 34 -16.17 5.81 -8.66
C ALA A 34 -15.06 6.86 -8.79
N ARG A 35 -14.28 7.11 -7.73
CA ARG A 35 -13.10 8.00 -7.79
C ARG A 35 -12.00 7.45 -8.69
N LEU A 36 -11.74 6.15 -8.67
CA LEU A 36 -10.73 5.52 -9.52
C LEU A 36 -11.10 5.62 -11.00
N GLN A 37 -12.39 5.44 -11.33
CA GLN A 37 -12.91 5.64 -12.68
C GLN A 37 -12.80 7.10 -13.12
N HIS A 38 -13.20 8.04 -12.25
CA HIS A 38 -13.11 9.47 -12.54
C HIS A 38 -11.66 9.94 -12.73
N ALA A 39 -10.73 9.37 -11.97
CA ALA A 39 -9.29 9.66 -12.09
C ALA A 39 -8.60 8.93 -13.25
N GLY A 40 -9.32 8.10 -14.03
CA GLY A 40 -8.74 7.31 -15.11
C GLY A 40 -7.82 6.18 -14.65
N ILE A 41 -7.82 5.81 -13.37
CA ILE A 41 -7.06 4.66 -12.85
C ILE A 41 -7.80 3.34 -13.13
N CYS A 42 -9.13 3.38 -13.15
CA CYS A 42 -9.94 2.28 -13.68
C CYS A 42 -10.52 2.68 -15.04
N GLY A 43 -10.71 1.70 -15.94
CA GLY A 43 -11.38 1.93 -17.21
C GLY A 43 -12.79 2.49 -17.04
N ALA A 44 -13.27 3.29 -18.01
CA ALA A 44 -14.59 3.90 -17.96
C ALA A 44 -15.71 2.84 -17.84
N GLY A 45 -16.58 2.97 -16.82
CA GLY A 45 -17.63 1.98 -16.53
C GLY A 45 -17.11 0.61 -16.05
N SER A 46 -15.79 0.44 -15.94
CA SER A 46 -15.13 -0.80 -15.55
C SER A 46 -14.45 -0.68 -14.20
N ARG A 47 -14.18 -1.81 -13.57
CA ARG A 47 -13.35 -1.92 -12.35
C ARG A 47 -11.94 -2.44 -12.65
N THR A 48 -11.66 -2.73 -13.92
CA THR A 48 -10.32 -3.09 -14.39
C THR A 48 -9.39 -1.92 -14.14
N VAL A 49 -8.34 -2.17 -13.36
CA VAL A 49 -7.29 -1.20 -13.08
C VAL A 49 -6.36 -1.11 -14.29
N LEU A 50 -6.00 0.12 -14.66
CA LEU A 50 -4.96 0.40 -15.65
C LEU A 50 -3.62 0.46 -14.91
N ASP A 51 -2.78 -0.54 -15.12
CA ASP A 51 -1.54 -0.74 -14.37
C ASP A 51 -0.60 0.48 -14.45
N SER A 52 -0.48 1.09 -15.64
CA SER A 52 0.34 2.30 -15.86
C SER A 52 -0.19 3.51 -15.08
N SER A 53 -1.49 3.79 -15.18
CA SER A 53 -2.12 4.92 -14.47
C SER A 53 -2.09 4.75 -12.96
N LEU A 54 -2.27 3.52 -12.47
CA LEU A 54 -2.10 3.22 -11.06
C LEU A 54 -0.65 3.47 -10.63
N HIS A 55 0.33 2.89 -11.34
CA HIS A 55 1.74 3.03 -11.00
C HIS A 55 2.18 4.50 -10.96
N GLU A 56 1.83 5.27 -12.00
CA GLU A 56 2.09 6.72 -12.07
C GLU A 56 1.53 7.45 -10.84
N PHE A 57 0.27 7.20 -10.49
CA PHE A 57 -0.34 7.81 -9.31
C PHE A 57 0.38 7.41 -8.01
N LEU A 58 0.73 6.13 -7.84
CA LEU A 58 1.40 5.64 -6.63
C LEU A 58 2.78 6.25 -6.45
N VAL A 59 3.55 6.39 -7.53
CA VAL A 59 4.93 6.88 -7.49
C VAL A 59 4.98 8.39 -7.33
N TYR A 60 4.15 9.12 -8.09
CA TYR A 60 4.27 10.58 -8.17
C TYR A 60 3.18 11.32 -7.40
N GLY A 61 1.97 10.77 -7.31
CA GLY A 61 0.81 11.42 -6.69
C GLY A 61 0.58 11.07 -5.22
N ALA A 62 0.77 9.80 -4.83
CA ALA A 62 0.31 9.30 -3.53
C ALA A 62 0.95 10.03 -2.33
N ARG A 63 2.23 10.42 -2.44
CA ARG A 63 2.93 11.19 -1.39
C ARG A 63 2.33 12.57 -1.12
N TYR A 64 1.65 13.17 -2.10
CA TYR A 64 1.02 14.48 -1.96
C TYR A 64 -0.46 14.36 -1.63
N ALA A 65 -1.16 13.39 -2.23
CA ALA A 65 -2.56 13.12 -1.93
C ALA A 65 -2.76 12.50 -0.53
N PHE A 66 -1.77 11.76 -0.04
CA PHE A 66 -1.76 11.08 1.25
C PHE A 66 -0.42 11.33 1.95
N PRO A 67 -0.14 12.56 2.41
CA PRO A 67 1.12 12.86 3.08
C PRO A 67 1.34 11.93 4.28
N ALA A 68 2.58 11.52 4.49
CA ALA A 68 2.98 10.71 5.62
C ALA A 68 2.77 11.49 6.92
N VAL A 69 2.07 10.88 7.88
CA VAL A 69 1.92 11.45 9.23
C VAL A 69 2.60 10.52 10.21
N HIS A 70 3.66 11.04 10.81
CA HIS A 70 4.47 10.36 11.80
C HIS A 70 3.89 10.54 13.20
N GLY A 71 4.07 9.54 14.04
CA GLY A 71 3.64 9.54 15.43
C GLY A 71 4.72 8.96 16.36
N PRO A 72 4.45 8.91 17.68
CA PRO A 72 5.41 8.41 18.65
C PRO A 72 5.73 6.93 18.42
N GLU A 73 6.84 6.45 18.99
CA GLU A 73 7.16 5.03 18.93
C GLU A 73 6.13 4.16 19.63
N ARG A 74 5.72 3.09 18.95
CA ARG A 74 4.82 2.07 19.49
C ARG A 74 5.20 0.69 18.95
N THR A 75 4.61 -0.33 19.55
CA THR A 75 4.57 -1.66 18.95
C THR A 75 3.59 -1.66 17.77
N GLY A 76 3.95 -2.35 16.70
CA GLY A 76 3.16 -2.38 15.48
C GLY A 76 3.64 -3.36 14.42
N LEU A 77 2.98 -3.31 13.28
CA LEU A 77 3.32 -4.11 12.10
C LEU A 77 4.29 -3.32 11.20
N PRO A 78 5.44 -3.89 10.80
CA PRO A 78 6.41 -3.18 9.96
C PRO A 78 5.84 -2.69 8.63
N THR A 79 6.22 -1.48 8.22
CA THR A 79 5.87 -0.87 6.93
C THR A 79 7.07 -0.14 6.32
N ALA A 80 6.92 0.40 5.11
CA ALA A 80 8.00 1.05 4.37
C ALA A 80 9.23 0.14 4.26
N GLY A 81 10.42 0.70 4.45
CA GLY A 81 11.66 -0.08 4.46
C GLY A 81 11.79 -1.08 5.59
N ALA A 82 11.01 -0.96 6.67
CA ALA A 82 11.05 -1.92 7.77
C ALA A 82 10.30 -3.22 7.46
N HIS A 83 9.52 -3.27 6.37
CA HIS A 83 8.91 -4.52 5.92
C HIS A 83 10.01 -5.55 5.59
N PRO A 84 9.98 -6.78 6.15
CA PRO A 84 11.08 -7.74 6.04
C PRO A 84 11.53 -8.01 4.59
N GLU A 85 10.58 -8.21 3.67
CA GLU A 85 10.91 -8.44 2.25
C GLU A 85 11.32 -7.18 1.47
N ILE A 86 10.99 -5.98 1.95
CA ILE A 86 11.42 -4.74 1.30
C ILE A 86 12.82 -4.37 1.78
N ALA A 87 13.12 -4.63 3.05
CA ALA A 87 14.44 -4.41 3.62
C ALA A 87 15.54 -5.17 2.85
N THR A 88 15.26 -6.37 2.34
CA THR A 88 16.24 -7.19 1.60
C THR A 88 16.58 -6.65 0.21
N VAL A 89 15.72 -5.80 -0.37
CA VAL A 89 15.99 -5.18 -1.68
C VAL A 89 16.64 -3.81 -1.55
N PHE A 90 16.66 -3.24 -0.35
CA PHE A 90 17.40 -2.02 -0.08
C PHE A 90 18.87 -2.36 0.12
N GLY A 91 19.74 -1.67 -0.63
CA GLY A 91 21.15 -2.01 -0.67
C GLY A 91 21.87 -1.82 0.66
N ASP A 92 22.96 -2.56 0.84
CA ASP A 92 23.79 -2.51 2.04
C ASP A 92 24.21 -1.08 2.41
N GLY A 93 24.14 -0.76 3.71
CA GLY A 93 24.54 0.53 4.26
C GLY A 93 23.48 1.64 4.19
N GLU A 94 22.30 1.40 3.59
CA GLU A 94 21.21 2.38 3.64
C GLU A 94 20.44 2.27 4.96
N PRO A 95 20.33 3.35 5.76
CA PRO A 95 19.64 3.29 7.04
C PRO A 95 18.14 3.04 6.82
N ILE A 96 17.67 1.91 7.32
CA ILE A 96 16.25 1.57 7.36
C ILE A 96 15.67 2.09 8.67
N ARG A 97 14.74 3.05 8.56
CA ARG A 97 13.97 3.51 9.71
C ARG A 97 13.02 2.42 10.16
N SER A 98 12.99 2.13 11.46
CA SER A 98 11.97 1.25 12.04
C SER A 98 10.63 1.96 12.05
N LEU A 99 9.84 1.75 10.98
CA LEU A 99 8.50 2.30 10.82
C LEU A 99 7.46 1.20 10.96
N VAL A 100 6.43 1.47 11.76
CA VAL A 100 5.34 0.52 12.00
C VAL A 100 3.98 1.18 11.84
N TRP A 101 3.00 0.43 11.36
CA TRP A 101 1.60 0.76 11.60
C TRP A 101 1.24 0.32 13.02
N PRO A 102 0.66 1.20 13.86
CA PRO A 102 0.27 0.84 15.22
C PRO A 102 -0.61 -0.41 15.24
N MET A 103 -0.17 -1.43 16.00
CA MET A 103 -0.89 -2.68 16.15
C MET A 103 -0.54 -3.29 17.51
N GLU A 104 -1.55 -3.50 18.35
CA GLU A 104 -1.37 -4.20 19.62
C GLU A 104 -0.86 -5.63 19.35
N GLY A 105 0.17 -6.05 20.11
CA GLY A 105 0.82 -7.35 19.90
C GLY A 105 1.61 -7.46 18.58
N GLY A 106 1.86 -6.35 17.87
CA GLY A 106 2.65 -6.34 16.64
C GLY A 106 4.09 -6.85 16.83
N PRO A 107 4.73 -7.38 15.77
CA PRO A 107 6.01 -8.07 15.89
C PRO A 107 7.23 -7.14 16.03
N ALA A 108 7.05 -5.83 15.87
CA ALA A 108 8.14 -4.86 15.90
C ALA A 108 7.79 -3.61 16.71
N ARG A 109 8.82 -2.88 17.13
CA ARG A 109 8.70 -1.56 17.75
C ARG A 109 9.40 -0.53 16.88
N GLY A 110 8.75 0.59 16.65
CA GLY A 110 9.29 1.67 15.84
C GLY A 110 8.42 2.91 15.87
N GLU A 111 8.89 3.95 15.19
CA GLU A 111 8.13 5.16 14.96
C GLU A 111 6.86 4.84 14.17
N THR A 112 5.74 5.42 14.60
CA THR A 112 4.46 5.07 13.99
C THR A 112 4.19 5.88 12.75
N LEU A 113 3.65 5.23 11.73
CA LEU A 113 3.08 5.88 10.57
C LEU A 113 1.56 5.73 10.61
N VAL A 114 0.82 6.83 10.44
CA VAL A 114 -0.63 6.76 10.32
C VAL A 114 -0.99 5.92 9.07
N PRO A 115 -1.74 4.81 9.25
CA PRO A 115 -2.23 4.01 8.14
C PRO A 115 -2.93 4.81 7.05
N LEU A 116 -2.78 4.38 5.81
CA LEU A 116 -3.54 4.92 4.67
C LEU A 116 -5.06 4.73 4.82
N PHE A 117 -5.48 3.78 5.64
CA PHE A 117 -6.86 3.53 6.05
C PHE A 117 -6.89 2.68 7.33
N ASN A 118 -7.97 2.78 8.10
CA ASN A 118 -8.09 2.14 9.43
C ASN A 118 -7.90 0.61 9.42
N GLY A 119 -8.22 -0.05 8.31
CA GLY A 119 -8.14 -1.51 8.18
C GLY A 119 -6.77 -2.06 7.84
N VAL A 120 -5.73 -1.23 7.67
CA VAL A 120 -4.46 -1.65 7.05
C VAL A 120 -3.81 -2.85 7.75
N THR A 121 -3.77 -2.88 9.08
CA THR A 121 -3.08 -3.92 9.85
C THR A 121 -3.87 -5.23 9.81
N LYS A 122 -5.20 -5.16 9.87
CA LYS A 122 -6.08 -6.32 9.67
C LYS A 122 -5.92 -6.92 8.28
N VAL A 123 -5.78 -6.08 7.26
CA VAL A 123 -5.57 -6.50 5.87
C VAL A 123 -4.20 -7.13 5.70
N ALA A 124 -3.16 -6.48 6.20
CA ALA A 124 -1.78 -6.94 6.09
C ALA A 124 -1.56 -8.28 6.80
N ALA A 125 -2.20 -8.50 7.95
CA ALA A 125 -2.11 -9.76 8.70
C ALA A 125 -2.69 -10.98 7.96
N ARG A 126 -3.58 -10.78 6.97
CA ARG A 126 -4.22 -11.87 6.20
C ARG A 126 -3.77 -11.98 4.75
N ASP A 127 -3.17 -10.93 4.20
CA ASP A 127 -2.77 -10.85 2.79
C ASP A 127 -1.38 -10.23 2.70
N GLY A 128 -0.36 -11.08 2.73
CA GLY A 128 1.04 -10.66 2.66
C GLY A 128 1.40 -9.92 1.36
N ARG A 129 0.73 -10.24 0.24
CA ARG A 129 0.92 -9.51 -1.02
C ARG A 129 0.46 -8.07 -0.88
N LEU A 130 -0.73 -7.88 -0.31
CA LEU A 130 -1.27 -6.53 -0.11
C LEU A 130 -0.49 -5.78 0.99
N HIS A 131 0.02 -6.46 2.02
CA HIS A 131 0.95 -5.88 2.98
C HIS A 131 2.19 -5.31 2.28
N LYS A 132 2.87 -6.12 1.47
CA LYS A 132 4.07 -5.74 0.72
C LYS A 132 3.81 -4.56 -0.21
N MET A 133 2.71 -4.57 -0.98
CA MET A 133 2.35 -3.45 -1.84
C MET A 133 2.08 -2.15 -1.06
N LEU A 134 1.34 -2.23 0.05
CA LEU A 134 1.05 -1.06 0.89
C LEU A 134 2.32 -0.53 1.59
N ALA A 135 3.22 -1.42 2.00
CA ALA A 135 4.51 -1.04 2.55
C ALA A 135 5.41 -0.39 1.48
N CYS A 136 5.39 -0.85 0.22
CA CYS A 136 6.08 -0.16 -0.89
C CYS A 136 5.56 1.26 -1.07
N VAL A 137 4.24 1.47 -0.99
CA VAL A 137 3.64 2.81 -1.05
C VAL A 137 4.13 3.67 0.12
N ASP A 138 4.22 3.14 1.33
CA ASP A 138 4.78 3.89 2.46
C ASP A 138 6.26 4.20 2.27
N ALA A 139 7.06 3.29 1.69
CA ALA A 139 8.45 3.55 1.32
C ALA A 139 8.57 4.68 0.29
N ILE A 140 7.63 4.78 -0.66
CA ILE A 140 7.55 5.91 -1.60
C ILE A 140 7.20 7.23 -0.88
N ARG A 141 6.32 7.17 0.13
CA ARG A 141 5.87 8.35 0.90
C ARG A 141 6.96 8.91 1.81
N VAL A 142 7.78 8.06 2.42
CA VAL A 142 8.71 8.44 3.51
C VAL A 142 10.20 8.25 3.20
N GLY A 143 10.54 7.51 2.14
CA GLY A 143 11.90 7.10 1.84
C GLY A 143 12.79 8.19 1.27
N SER A 144 14.10 7.94 1.31
CA SER A 144 15.13 8.68 0.58
C SER A 144 14.86 8.65 -0.94
N THR A 145 15.51 9.51 -1.73
CA THR A 145 15.37 9.45 -3.20
C THR A 145 15.72 8.06 -3.75
N ARG A 146 16.73 7.40 -3.18
CA ARG A 146 17.14 6.05 -3.58
C ARG A 146 16.10 4.99 -3.20
N GLN A 147 15.67 4.97 -1.93
CA GLN A 147 14.60 4.09 -1.45
C GLN A 147 13.31 4.24 -2.25
N ARG A 148 12.93 5.47 -2.62
CA ARG A 148 11.75 5.71 -3.45
C ARG A 148 11.91 5.12 -4.85
N GLY A 149 13.11 5.23 -5.44
CA GLY A 149 13.43 4.59 -6.73
C GLY A 149 13.27 3.07 -6.65
N THR A 150 13.94 2.43 -5.69
CA THR A 150 13.86 0.97 -5.49
C THR A 150 12.43 0.51 -5.16
N ALA A 151 11.72 1.22 -4.29
CA ALA A 151 10.33 0.90 -3.97
C ALA A 151 9.38 1.09 -5.16
N SER A 152 9.63 2.08 -6.03
CA SER A 152 8.88 2.30 -7.28
C SER A 152 9.07 1.15 -8.26
N GLU A 153 10.31 0.68 -8.44
CA GLU A 153 10.63 -0.47 -9.30
C GLU A 153 9.99 -1.77 -8.76
N LEU A 154 10.13 -2.02 -7.46
CA LEU A 154 9.50 -3.17 -6.81
C LEU A 154 7.97 -3.13 -6.96
N LEU A 155 7.36 -1.97 -6.72
CA LEU A 155 5.91 -1.80 -6.86
C LEU A 155 5.44 -2.01 -8.30
N GLN A 156 6.21 -1.55 -9.30
CA GLN A 156 5.92 -1.81 -10.71
C GLN A 156 5.92 -3.32 -11.00
N HIS A 157 6.94 -4.02 -10.50
CA HIS A 157 7.06 -5.47 -10.66
C HIS A 157 5.88 -6.21 -10.02
N LEU A 158 5.49 -5.82 -8.79
CA LEU A 158 4.35 -6.42 -8.08
C LEU A 158 3.03 -6.20 -8.83
N ILE A 159 2.81 -5.02 -9.39
CA ILE A 159 1.60 -4.71 -10.19
C ILE A 159 1.57 -5.55 -11.47
N ALA A 160 2.69 -5.61 -12.20
CA ALA A 160 2.76 -6.31 -13.48
C ALA A 160 2.59 -7.82 -13.34
N THR A 161 3.21 -8.42 -12.32
CA THR A 161 3.23 -9.87 -12.14
C THR A 161 2.02 -10.40 -11.39
N ARG A 162 1.39 -9.61 -10.51
CA ARG A 162 0.34 -10.05 -9.58
C ARG A 162 0.79 -11.21 -8.65
N LEU A 163 2.10 -11.45 -8.55
CA LEU A 163 2.71 -12.59 -7.83
C LEU A 163 3.00 -12.26 -6.35
N GLN A 164 3.39 -13.31 -5.60
CA GLN A 164 3.85 -13.26 -4.20
C GLN A 164 5.30 -12.76 -4.11
#